data_AF-A0AAW7K9Z8-F1
#
_entry.id   AF-A0AAW7K9Z8-F1
#
_cell.length_a   1.000
_cell.length_b   1.000
_cell.length_c   1.000
_cell.angle_alpha   90.00
_cell.angle_beta   90.00
_cell.angle_gamma   90.00
#
_symmetry.space_group_name_H-M   'P 1'
#
loop_
_entity.id
_entity.type
_entity.pdbx_description
1 polymer ?
#
loop_
_entity_poly.entity_id
_entity_poly.type
_entity_poly.pdbx_seq_one_letter_code
_entity_poly.pdbx_strand_id
1 'polypeptide(L)'
;MSNKLIAFLAASLIACLFGLMYYHGQVTRLQRDVSDITQIANSRQSAIDSMLIQRQQVAAIDIKYTKELADAKSENERLRADLATGAKRLQINASCKRLPEAATTPSSVDDASPRYDAEFERNYLSLRERIGIATTQINGLQDYITNVCLAK
;
A
#
# COMPACT_ATOMS: atom_id res chain seq x y z
N MET A 1 -74.93 -14.47 46.32
CA MET A 1 -74.12 -15.19 45.30
C MET A 1 -73.32 -14.24 44.40
N SER A 2 -73.83 -13.03 44.12
CA SER A 2 -73.20 -12.04 43.23
C SER A 2 -71.79 -11.59 43.61
N ASN A 3 -71.49 -11.35 44.90
CA ASN A 3 -70.13 -10.95 45.34
C ASN A 3 -69.04 -11.99 45.07
N LYS A 4 -69.36 -13.29 45.18
CA LYS A 4 -68.37 -14.35 44.92
C LYS A 4 -68.04 -14.44 43.42
N LEU A 5 -69.05 -14.27 42.56
CA LEU A 5 -68.88 -14.31 41.11
C LEU A 5 -68.07 -13.11 40.59
N ILE A 6 -68.33 -11.91 41.14
CA ILE A 6 -67.54 -10.70 40.86
C ILE A 6 -66.08 -10.89 41.29
N ALA A 7 -65.84 -11.49 42.45
CA ALA A 7 -64.48 -11.75 42.95
C ALA A 7 -63.68 -12.71 42.04
N PHE A 8 -64.30 -13.79 41.55
CA PHE A 8 -63.64 -14.71 40.61
C PHE A 8 -63.33 -14.06 39.26
N LEU A 9 -64.26 -13.26 38.72
CA LEU A 9 -64.02 -12.53 37.47
C LEU A 9 -62.90 -11.49 37.62
N ALA A 10 -62.88 -10.75 38.74
CA ALA A 10 -61.80 -9.82 39.04
C ALA A 10 -60.44 -10.52 39.17
N ALA A 11 -60.39 -11.66 39.86
CA ALA A 11 -59.17 -12.46 39.99
C ALA A 11 -58.68 -12.99 38.64
N SER A 12 -59.59 -13.48 37.78
CA SER A 12 -59.26 -13.93 36.42
C SER A 12 -58.72 -12.78 35.56
N LEU A 13 -59.31 -11.59 35.66
CA LEU A 13 -58.85 -10.41 34.92
C LEU A 13 -57.43 -10.01 35.36
N ILE A 14 -57.18 -9.99 36.67
CA ILE A 14 -55.86 -9.66 37.24
C ILE A 14 -54.82 -10.68 36.77
N ALA A 15 -55.14 -11.98 36.77
CA ALA A 15 -54.25 -13.02 36.27
C ALA A 15 -53.91 -12.84 34.77
N CYS A 16 -54.91 -12.52 33.94
CA CYS A 16 -54.70 -12.23 32.52
C CYS A 16 -53.82 -10.99 32.30
N LEU A 17 -54.07 -9.90 33.05
CA LEU A 17 -53.28 -8.67 32.97
C LEU A 17 -51.82 -8.91 33.39
N PHE A 18 -51.59 -9.69 34.44
CA PHE A 18 -50.24 -10.06 34.88
C PHE A 18 -49.51 -10.90 33.82
N GLY A 19 -50.19 -11.88 33.22
CA GLY A 19 -49.64 -12.68 32.12
C GLY A 19 -49.24 -11.80 30.93
N LEU A 20 -50.12 -10.90 30.50
CA LEU A 20 -49.83 -9.96 29.41
C LEU A 20 -48.62 -9.08 29.72
N MET A 21 -48.53 -8.51 30.93
CA MET A 21 -47.35 -7.71 31.32
C MET A 21 -46.05 -8.53 31.32
N TYR A 22 -46.11 -9.78 31.78
CA TYR A 22 -44.95 -10.67 31.77
C TYR A 22 -44.50 -10.99 30.33
N TYR A 23 -45.43 -11.35 29.44
CA TYR A 23 -45.13 -11.62 28.02
C TYR A 23 -44.61 -10.38 27.30
N HIS A 24 -45.23 -9.22 27.48
CA HIS A 24 -44.72 -7.96 26.93
C HIS A 24 -43.31 -7.67 27.42
N GLY A 25 -43.04 -7.84 28.72
CA GLY A 25 -41.70 -7.68 29.28
C GLY A 25 -40.66 -8.60 28.62
N GLN A 26 -41.01 -9.85 28.35
CA GLN A 26 -40.13 -10.81 27.68
C GLN A 26 -39.90 -10.45 26.20
N VAL A 27 -40.95 -10.07 25.47
CA VAL A 27 -40.81 -9.65 24.06
C VAL A 27 -39.96 -8.39 23.95
N THR A 28 -40.15 -7.41 24.83
CA THR A 28 -39.33 -6.19 24.83
C THR A 28 -37.87 -6.46 25.20
N ARG A 29 -37.58 -7.45 26.06
CA ARG A 29 -36.21 -7.89 26.34
C ARG A 29 -35.58 -8.54 25.11
N LEU A 30 -36.27 -9.49 24.48
CA LEU A 30 -35.79 -10.17 23.29
C LEU A 30 -35.54 -9.18 22.13
N GLN A 31 -36.44 -8.22 21.93
CA GLN A 31 -36.29 -7.20 20.90
C GLN A 31 -35.08 -6.30 21.14
N ARG A 32 -34.78 -5.98 22.41
CA ARG A 32 -33.55 -5.26 22.78
C ARG A 32 -32.30 -6.10 22.53
N ASP A 33 -32.31 -7.37 22.93
CA ASP A 33 -31.17 -8.26 22.70
C ASP A 33 -30.87 -8.40 21.20
N VAL A 34 -31.92 -8.52 20.37
CA VAL A 34 -31.77 -8.56 18.90
C VAL A 34 -31.26 -7.22 18.36
N SER A 35 -31.75 -6.07 18.82
CA SER A 35 -31.24 -4.77 18.37
C SER A 35 -29.78 -4.57 18.74
N ASP A 36 -29.39 -4.98 19.95
CA ASP A 36 -28.02 -4.83 20.45
C ASP A 36 -27.06 -5.75 19.67
N ILE A 37 -27.45 -7.01 19.45
CA ILE A 37 -26.67 -7.97 18.66
C ILE A 37 -26.53 -7.50 17.22
N THR A 38 -27.60 -7.01 16.59
CA THR A 38 -27.54 -6.53 15.20
C THR A 38 -26.70 -5.26 15.07
N GLN A 39 -26.75 -4.35 16.03
CA GLN A 39 -25.88 -3.17 16.06
C GLN A 39 -24.40 -3.56 16.18
N ILE A 40 -24.08 -4.51 17.08
CA ILE A 40 -22.71 -5.02 17.23
C ILE A 40 -22.27 -5.73 15.94
N ALA A 41 -23.13 -6.55 15.33
CA ALA A 41 -22.83 -7.21 14.07
C ALA A 41 -22.55 -6.20 12.94
N ASN A 42 -23.40 -5.18 12.78
CA ASN A 42 -23.25 -4.15 11.76
C ASN A 42 -21.98 -3.31 11.95
N SER A 43 -21.67 -2.93 13.20
CA SER A 43 -20.43 -2.20 13.49
C SER A 43 -19.18 -3.02 13.20
N ARG A 44 -19.18 -4.31 13.52
CA ARG A 44 -18.10 -5.24 13.14
C ARG A 44 -18.00 -5.40 11.63
N GLN A 45 -19.13 -5.53 10.94
CA GLN A 45 -19.14 -5.68 9.48
C GLN A 45 -18.55 -4.43 8.81
N SER A 46 -18.96 -3.24 9.22
CA SER A 46 -18.39 -1.98 8.71
C SER A 46 -16.89 -1.87 8.97
N ALA A 47 -16.41 -2.32 10.14
CA ALA A 47 -14.99 -2.38 10.43
C ALA A 47 -14.25 -3.36 9.50
N ILE A 48 -14.81 -4.55 9.25
CA ILE A 48 -14.22 -5.53 8.32
C ILE A 48 -14.19 -4.97 6.89
N ASP A 49 -15.27 -4.36 6.42
CA ASP A 49 -15.35 -3.81 5.08
C ASP A 49 -14.30 -2.70 4.86
N SER A 50 -14.13 -1.81 5.86
CA SER A 50 -13.07 -0.79 5.81
C SER A 50 -11.67 -1.40 5.81
N MET A 51 -11.42 -2.45 6.60
CA MET A 51 -10.16 -3.19 6.58
C MET A 51 -9.90 -3.86 5.21
N LEU A 52 -10.93 -4.42 4.56
CA LEU A 52 -10.80 -5.05 3.26
C LEU A 52 -10.42 -4.04 2.17
N ILE A 53 -11.06 -2.87 2.17
CA ILE A 53 -10.73 -1.79 1.22
C ILE A 53 -9.28 -1.34 1.41
N GLN A 54 -8.85 -1.10 2.65
CA GLN A 54 -7.47 -0.75 2.95
C GLN A 54 -6.48 -1.83 2.49
N ARG A 55 -6.79 -3.11 2.75
CA ARG A 55 -5.94 -4.23 2.30
C ARG A 55 -5.81 -4.26 0.78
N GLN A 56 -6.89 -4.03 0.06
CA GLN A 56 -6.88 -4.00 -1.41
C GLN A 56 -6.06 -2.83 -1.94
N GLN A 57 -6.18 -1.65 -1.34
CA GLN A 57 -5.36 -0.47 -1.71
C GLN A 57 -3.87 -0.72 -1.45
N VAL A 58 -3.52 -1.27 -0.30
CA VAL A 58 -2.12 -1.62 0.02
C VAL A 58 -1.57 -2.63 -0.99
N ALA A 59 -2.35 -3.67 -1.33
CA ALA A 59 -1.94 -4.65 -2.33
C ALA A 59 -1.75 -4.01 -3.72
N ALA A 60 -2.59 -3.06 -4.11
CA ALA A 60 -2.43 -2.35 -5.38
C ALA A 60 -1.15 -1.51 -5.43
N ILE A 61 -0.83 -0.81 -4.33
CA ILE A 61 0.42 -0.04 -4.18
C ILE A 61 1.63 -0.99 -4.26
N ASP A 62 1.59 -2.10 -3.52
CA ASP A 62 2.66 -3.09 -3.50
C ASP A 62 2.93 -3.68 -4.91
N ILE A 63 1.88 -4.06 -5.63
CA ILE A 63 1.97 -4.58 -7.01
C ILE A 63 2.61 -3.53 -7.93
N LYS A 64 2.13 -2.28 -7.87
CA LYS A 64 2.64 -1.18 -8.71
C LYS A 64 4.14 -0.99 -8.51
N TYR A 65 4.56 -0.76 -7.27
CA TYR A 65 5.95 -0.41 -6.98
C TYR A 65 6.91 -1.60 -7.04
N THR A 66 6.44 -2.82 -6.76
CA THR A 66 7.23 -4.03 -7.00
C THR A 66 7.51 -4.21 -8.49
N LYS A 67 6.52 -3.98 -9.35
CA LYS A 67 6.69 -4.04 -10.81
C LYS A 67 7.66 -2.96 -11.29
N GLU A 68 7.44 -1.70 -10.92
CA GLU A 68 8.33 -0.60 -11.31
C GLU A 68 9.78 -0.84 -10.88
N LEU A 69 9.98 -1.41 -9.68
CA LEU A 69 11.30 -1.77 -9.19
C LEU A 69 11.95 -2.89 -10.02
N ALA A 70 11.19 -3.92 -10.37
CA ALA A 70 11.67 -5.01 -11.21
C ALA A 70 12.04 -4.53 -12.62
N ASP A 71 11.20 -3.70 -13.23
CA ASP A 71 11.42 -3.11 -14.54
C ASP A 71 12.68 -2.23 -14.53
N ALA A 72 12.85 -1.39 -13.50
CA ALA A 72 14.04 -0.55 -13.34
C ALA A 72 15.33 -1.36 -13.16
N LYS A 73 15.28 -2.46 -12.38
CA LYS A 73 16.41 -3.39 -12.23
C LYS A 73 16.77 -4.06 -13.55
N SER A 74 15.76 -4.56 -14.28
CA SER A 74 15.94 -5.18 -15.59
C SER A 74 16.61 -4.22 -16.58
N GLU A 75 16.18 -2.96 -16.62
CA GLU A 75 16.81 -1.95 -17.47
C GLU A 75 18.26 -1.65 -17.04
N ASN A 76 18.57 -1.64 -15.75
CA ASN A 76 19.94 -1.45 -15.29
C ASN A 76 20.85 -2.63 -15.71
N GLU A 77 20.36 -3.86 -15.58
CA GLU A 77 21.07 -5.06 -16.07
C GLU A 77 21.28 -5.04 -17.58
N ARG A 78 20.29 -4.59 -18.35
CA ARG A 78 20.44 -4.40 -19.80
C ARG A 78 21.54 -3.40 -20.12
N LEU A 79 21.60 -2.27 -19.39
CA LEU A 79 22.67 -1.29 -19.55
C LEU A 79 24.04 -1.87 -19.15
N ARG A 80 24.12 -2.68 -18.09
CA ARG A 80 25.35 -3.40 -17.71
C ARG A 80 25.86 -4.26 -18.88
N ALA A 81 24.97 -5.03 -19.50
CA ALA A 81 25.32 -5.88 -20.65
C ALA A 81 25.72 -5.06 -21.89
N ASP A 82 25.01 -3.98 -22.19
CA ASP A 82 25.32 -3.11 -23.33
C ASP A 82 26.66 -2.38 -23.18
N LEU A 83 27.02 -1.97 -21.96
CA LEU A 83 28.35 -1.40 -21.68
C LEU A 83 29.45 -2.47 -21.77
N ALA A 84 29.21 -3.66 -21.20
CA ALA A 84 30.18 -4.76 -21.22
C ALA A 84 30.50 -5.26 -22.65
N THR A 85 29.50 -5.25 -23.54
CA THR A 85 29.67 -5.61 -24.96
C THR A 85 30.19 -4.44 -25.82
N GLY A 86 30.26 -3.23 -25.27
CA GLY A 86 30.62 -2.02 -26.00
C GLY A 86 29.54 -1.52 -26.97
N ALA A 87 28.33 -2.12 -26.96
CA ALA A 87 27.18 -1.67 -27.74
C ALA A 87 26.71 -0.27 -27.33
N LYS A 88 26.93 0.09 -26.06
CA LYS A 88 26.75 1.45 -25.52
C LYS A 88 28.03 1.93 -24.83
N ARG A 89 28.14 3.25 -24.68
CA ARG A 89 29.19 3.92 -23.90
C ARG A 89 28.59 5.06 -23.09
N LEU A 90 29.09 5.28 -21.88
CA LEU A 90 28.76 6.48 -21.11
C LEU A 90 29.36 7.71 -21.80
N GLN A 91 28.68 8.86 -21.73
CA GLN A 91 29.22 10.14 -22.20
C GLN A 91 29.36 11.10 -21.02
N ILE A 92 30.51 11.75 -20.91
CA ILE A 92 30.72 12.88 -20.01
C ILE A 92 30.75 14.14 -20.85
N ASN A 93 30.10 15.16 -20.34
CA ASN A 93 30.37 16.52 -20.79
C ASN A 93 31.64 17.02 -20.11
N ALA A 94 32.80 16.74 -20.71
CA ALA A 94 34.09 17.20 -20.25
C ALA A 94 34.71 18.17 -21.26
N SER A 95 35.22 19.31 -20.77
CA SER A 95 36.02 20.24 -21.56
C SER A 95 37.51 20.00 -21.30
N CYS A 96 38.19 19.33 -22.22
CA CYS A 96 39.64 19.17 -22.12
C CYS A 96 40.34 20.47 -22.52
N LYS A 97 41.14 21.04 -21.62
CA LYS A 97 41.98 22.21 -21.94
C LYS A 97 43.10 21.74 -22.87
N ARG A 98 43.19 22.32 -24.08
CA ARG A 98 44.24 22.01 -25.07
C ARG A 98 45.61 22.29 -24.44
N LEU A 99 46.50 21.30 -24.40
CA LEU A 99 47.89 21.50 -23.98
C LEU A 99 48.62 22.43 -24.98
N PRO A 100 49.58 23.26 -24.53
CA PRO A 100 50.40 24.06 -25.44
C PRO A 100 51.15 23.14 -26.40
N GLU A 101 51.17 23.53 -27.67
CA GLU A 101 51.83 22.82 -28.77
C GLU A 101 53.35 22.87 -28.56
N ALA A 102 53.89 21.92 -27.81
CA ALA A 102 55.32 21.74 -27.62
C ALA A 102 55.77 20.40 -28.23
N ALA A 103 56.49 20.52 -29.35
CA ALA A 103 57.36 19.53 -29.98
C ALA A 103 56.73 18.17 -30.35
N THR A 104 56.36 18.09 -31.62
CA THR A 104 56.24 16.91 -32.47
C THR A 104 57.12 15.74 -32.02
N THR A 105 56.49 14.68 -31.52
CA THR A 105 57.00 13.30 -31.64
C THR A 105 55.86 12.45 -32.20
N PRO A 106 56.08 11.64 -33.25
CA PRO A 106 55.09 10.69 -33.73
C PRO A 106 55.14 9.47 -32.82
N SER A 107 54.78 9.65 -31.55
CA SER A 107 54.33 8.51 -30.78
C SER A 107 52.93 8.23 -31.29
N SER A 108 52.73 7.03 -31.83
CA SER A 108 51.43 6.43 -32.02
C SER A 108 50.76 6.36 -30.64
N VAL A 109 50.20 7.49 -30.20
CA VAL A 109 49.14 7.47 -29.19
C VAL A 109 48.00 6.80 -29.91
N ASP A 110 47.93 5.49 -29.73
CA ASP A 110 46.84 4.65 -30.17
C ASP A 110 45.53 5.40 -29.98
N ASP A 111 44.67 5.25 -30.97
CA ASP A 111 43.31 5.78 -31.13
C ASP A 111 42.33 5.32 -30.01
N ALA A 112 42.84 5.13 -28.80
CA ALA A 112 42.06 5.02 -27.60
C ALA A 112 41.49 6.41 -27.27
N SER A 113 40.36 6.72 -27.91
CA SER A 113 39.42 7.74 -27.42
C SER A 113 39.35 7.67 -25.89
N PRO A 114 39.31 8.81 -25.16
CA PRO A 114 39.23 8.79 -23.70
C PRO A 114 38.06 7.91 -23.25
N ARG A 115 38.37 6.75 -22.68
CA ARG A 115 37.39 5.81 -22.11
C ARG A 115 37.47 5.90 -20.61
N TYR A 116 36.33 5.76 -19.95
CA TYR A 116 36.29 5.58 -18.51
C TYR A 116 37.05 4.31 -18.13
N ASP A 117 37.59 4.30 -16.91
CA ASP A 117 37.95 3.02 -16.32
C ASP A 117 36.66 2.19 -16.05
N ALA A 118 36.84 0.87 -15.97
CA ALA A 118 35.72 -0.05 -15.73
C ALA A 118 35.08 0.13 -14.34
N GLU A 119 35.78 0.75 -13.37
CA GLU A 119 35.25 1.05 -12.04
C GLU A 119 34.23 2.18 -12.07
N PHE A 120 34.49 3.26 -12.82
CA PHE A 120 33.56 4.36 -13.01
C PHE A 120 32.24 3.88 -13.62
N GLU A 121 32.28 3.06 -14.66
CA GLU A 121 31.07 2.53 -15.31
C GLU A 121 30.22 1.71 -14.33
N ARG A 122 30.85 0.85 -13.53
CA ARG A 122 30.18 0.07 -12.48
C ARG A 122 29.59 0.96 -11.39
N ASN A 123 30.36 1.93 -10.91
CA ASN A 123 29.93 2.84 -9.85
C ASN A 123 28.74 3.70 -10.29
N TYR A 124 28.73 4.17 -11.53
CA TYR A 124 27.61 4.90 -12.11
C TYR A 124 26.33 4.05 -12.16
N LEU A 125 26.43 2.81 -12.65
CA LEU A 125 25.27 1.91 -12.74
C LEU A 125 24.75 1.48 -11.37
N SER A 126 25.65 1.24 -10.41
CA SER A 126 25.32 1.01 -8.99
C SER A 126 24.60 2.21 -8.38
N LEU A 127 25.09 3.43 -8.62
CA LEU A 127 24.42 4.65 -8.17
C LEU A 127 23.02 4.78 -8.76
N ARG A 128 22.87 4.55 -10.07
CA ARG A 128 21.56 4.56 -10.75
C ARG A 128 20.59 3.54 -10.16
N GLU A 129 21.06 2.33 -9.85
CA GLU A 129 20.25 1.30 -9.20
C GLU A 129 19.78 1.74 -7.81
N ARG A 130 20.70 2.26 -6.97
CA ARG A 130 20.37 2.73 -5.62
C ARG A 130 19.39 3.89 -5.63
N ILE A 131 19.54 4.83 -6.57
CA ILE A 131 18.58 5.93 -6.77
C ILE A 131 17.21 5.36 -7.16
N GLY A 132 17.15 4.43 -8.13
CA GLY A 132 15.91 3.79 -8.53
C GLY A 132 15.19 3.12 -7.36
N ILE A 133 15.91 2.32 -6.57
CA ILE A 133 15.38 1.68 -5.36
C ILE A 133 14.81 2.71 -4.39
N ALA A 134 15.60 3.74 -4.06
CA ALA A 134 15.18 4.77 -3.11
C ALA A 134 13.96 5.56 -3.61
N THR A 135 13.94 5.95 -4.89
CA THR A 135 12.81 6.65 -5.50
C THR A 135 11.55 5.80 -5.47
N THR A 136 11.62 4.52 -5.85
CA THR A 136 10.47 3.60 -5.80
C THR A 136 9.96 3.43 -4.36
N GLN A 137 10.85 3.26 -3.38
CA GLN A 137 10.47 3.15 -1.97
C GLN A 137 9.80 4.43 -1.45
N ILE A 138 10.38 5.60 -1.74
CA ILE A 138 9.83 6.89 -1.32
C ILE A 138 8.46 7.11 -1.94
N ASN A 139 8.31 6.87 -3.25
CA ASN A 139 7.04 7.04 -3.94
C ASN A 139 5.98 6.06 -3.40
N GLY A 140 6.35 4.79 -3.17
CA GLY A 140 5.45 3.81 -2.55
C GLY A 140 4.99 4.20 -1.16
N LEU A 141 5.89 4.74 -0.32
CA LEU A 141 5.53 5.25 1.00
C LEU A 141 4.63 6.49 0.93
N GLN A 142 4.88 7.40 -0.02
CA GLN A 142 4.03 8.57 -0.25
C GLN A 142 2.63 8.17 -0.70
N ASP A 143 2.51 7.22 -1.65
CA ASP A 143 1.24 6.68 -2.11
C ASP A 143 0.52 5.95 -0.96
N TYR A 144 1.22 5.21 -0.12
CA TYR A 144 0.64 4.56 1.06
C TYR A 144 0.06 5.59 2.05
N ILE A 145 0.83 6.61 2.40
CA ILE A 145 0.38 7.66 3.31
C ILE A 145 -0.87 8.35 2.75
N THR A 146 -0.83 8.73 1.48
CA THR A 146 -1.90 9.51 0.84
C THR A 146 -3.17 8.68 0.66
N ASN A 147 -3.04 7.45 0.16
CA ASN A 147 -4.19 6.63 -0.24
C ASN A 147 -4.71 5.69 0.86
N VAL A 148 -3.94 5.42 1.91
CA VAL A 148 -4.32 4.48 2.98
C VAL A 148 -4.41 5.17 4.34
N CYS A 149 -3.40 5.95 4.72
CA CYS A 149 -3.41 6.61 6.05
C CYS A 149 -4.30 7.84 6.10
N LEU A 150 -4.27 8.67 5.06
CA LEU A 150 -4.99 9.95 4.99
C LEU A 150 -6.36 9.84 4.32
N ALA A 151 -6.65 8.74 3.62
CA ALA A 151 -7.94 8.49 2.95
C ALA A 151 -9.08 8.11 3.92
N LYS A 152 -9.01 8.59 5.16
CA LYS A 152 -9.92 8.26 6.26
C LYS A 152 -11.25 9.00 6.16
#